data_AF-A0A9Q0THB5-F1
#
_entry.id   AF-A0A9Q0THB5-F1
#
_cell.length_a   1.000
_cell.length_b   1.000
_cell.length_c   1.000
_cell.angle_alpha   90.00
_cell.angle_beta   90.00
_cell.angle_gamma   90.00
#
_symmetry.space_group_name_H-M   'P 1'
#
loop_
_entity.id
_entity.type
_entity.pdbx_description
1 polymer ?
#
loop_
_entity_poly.entity_id
_entity_poly.type
_entity_poly.pdbx_seq_one_letter_code
_entity_poly.pdbx_strand_id
1 'polypeptide(L)'
;MEAAIVATMPAFKHLKRITFTPPFHLKLQKLQRFHSLACLSPNFTQEDPQQQRLEQEQQNQLTNNSTTSRGSSSTSYFPKRGQTVELVCESLAFKGKGVCKVAETGFVVMCDRALPGERFIGRVTRRKGSYAEVTKVETITPHWDLVDAPCEYAPYCGGCKTQNLSYESQLRAKEQQVRELTIHVGNFSDKVPEFCSIMKPIVPCDIQFHYRNKMEFSFGSKKWLPKELLGEKQVGNEKYALGLHAPGFFDKVLNVDKCLLQSEPANMVLAAIQDCWRDSQFDLTPYDVHSHTGFLKHLMLRTGRNVETGLLELMVNFVTSSYKPELLKPLVEKISAIPEVVSIMNNVNTSVGNTSVGEEEYTLYGKSTITEMLRGLTFQISANSFFQTNTRQACEVK
;
A
#
# COMPACT_ATOMS: atom_id res chain seq x y z
N MET A 1 3.04 -31.36 -51.79
CA MET A 1 1.84 -32.01 -52.36
C MET A 1 0.83 -32.12 -51.23
N GLU A 2 0.30 -31.00 -50.73
CA GLU A 2 -0.86 -30.25 -51.26
C GLU A 2 -2.14 -31.09 -51.35
N ALA A 3 -3.05 -30.85 -50.42
CA ALA A 3 -4.49 -30.77 -50.68
C ALA A 3 -5.12 -29.91 -49.57
N ALA A 4 -5.38 -28.65 -49.91
CA ALA A 4 -6.07 -27.67 -49.08
C ALA A 4 -7.59 -27.91 -49.13
N ILE A 5 -8.26 -27.82 -47.99
CA ILE A 5 -9.72 -27.75 -47.91
C ILE A 5 -10.08 -26.29 -47.58
N VAL A 6 -10.62 -25.62 -48.59
CA VAL A 6 -11.17 -24.26 -48.53
C VAL A 6 -12.65 -24.39 -48.16
N ALA A 7 -13.04 -23.85 -47.00
CA ALA A 7 -14.44 -23.68 -46.62
C ALA A 7 -14.88 -22.23 -46.92
N THR A 8 -15.82 -22.10 -47.83
CA THR A 8 -16.44 -20.85 -48.29
C THR A 8 -17.56 -20.41 -47.35
N MET A 9 -17.52 -19.15 -46.90
CA MET A 9 -18.62 -18.49 -46.18
C MET A 9 -19.61 -17.86 -47.17
N PRO A 10 -20.93 -17.84 -46.89
CA PRO A 10 -21.89 -17.13 -47.72
C PRO A 10 -21.99 -15.65 -47.35
N ALA A 11 -22.11 -14.82 -48.39
CA ALA A 11 -22.28 -13.38 -48.33
C ALA A 11 -23.70 -12.99 -47.88
N PHE A 12 -23.79 -12.03 -46.95
CA PHE A 12 -24.99 -11.24 -46.71
C PHE A 12 -24.70 -9.76 -46.95
N LYS A 13 -25.26 -9.23 -48.05
CA LYS A 13 -25.43 -7.80 -48.31
C LYS A 13 -26.87 -7.43 -47.92
N HIS A 14 -27.05 -6.47 -47.02
CA HIS A 14 -27.75 -5.20 -47.25
C HIS A 14 -28.34 -4.55 -45.97
N LEU A 15 -28.26 -3.20 -45.97
CA LEU A 15 -29.06 -2.19 -45.24
C LEU A 15 -28.75 -2.07 -43.73
N LYS A 16 -28.55 -0.89 -43.11
CA LYS A 16 -28.71 0.53 -43.47
C LYS A 16 -27.78 1.36 -42.59
N ARG A 17 -27.09 2.36 -43.16
CA ARG A 17 -26.43 3.45 -42.42
C ARG A 17 -27.50 4.23 -41.65
N ILE A 18 -27.32 4.39 -40.35
CA ILE A 18 -27.99 5.42 -39.56
C ILE A 18 -26.92 6.38 -39.07
N THR A 19 -26.88 7.55 -39.69
CA THR A 19 -26.13 8.73 -39.25
C THR A 19 -27.03 9.56 -38.35
N PHE A 20 -26.57 9.90 -37.15
CA PHE A 20 -27.16 10.97 -36.34
C PHE A 20 -26.06 11.97 -35.95
N THR A 21 -26.11 13.14 -36.56
CA THR A 21 -25.48 14.38 -36.10
C THR A 21 -26.51 15.20 -35.30
N PRO A 22 -26.07 16.11 -34.41
CA PRO A 22 -26.86 16.62 -33.28
C PRO A 22 -27.65 17.90 -33.64
N PRO A 23 -28.67 18.30 -32.85
CA PRO A 23 -29.21 19.64 -32.93
C PRO A 23 -28.74 20.54 -31.76
N PHE A 24 -28.12 21.66 -32.16
CA PHE A 24 -28.39 23.05 -31.75
C PHE A 24 -28.52 23.47 -30.28
N HIS A 25 -27.56 24.33 -29.89
CA HIS A 25 -27.73 25.69 -29.34
C HIS A 25 -28.96 26.04 -28.48
N LEU A 26 -28.69 26.47 -27.25
CA LEU A 26 -29.31 27.67 -26.69
C LEU A 26 -28.26 28.60 -26.07
N LYS A 27 -28.27 29.83 -26.57
CA LYS A 27 -27.56 31.01 -26.06
C LYS A 27 -28.31 31.53 -24.84
N LEU A 28 -27.57 31.93 -23.80
CA LEU A 28 -27.98 33.02 -22.92
C LEU A 28 -26.82 34.02 -22.84
N GLN A 29 -27.13 35.23 -23.29
CA GLN A 29 -26.27 36.41 -23.32
C GLN A 29 -26.71 37.36 -22.21
N LYS A 30 -25.73 38.11 -21.70
CA LYS A 30 -25.80 39.47 -21.10
C LYS A 30 -26.20 39.64 -19.63
N LEU A 31 -25.19 40.04 -18.84
CA LEU A 31 -25.09 41.34 -18.16
C LEU A 31 -23.58 41.68 -18.07
N GLN A 32 -23.00 42.45 -18.99
CA GLN A 32 -22.73 43.91 -18.90
C GLN A 32 -22.21 44.33 -17.52
N ARG A 33 -20.89 44.51 -17.38
CA ARG A 33 -20.06 45.73 -17.67
C ARG A 33 -19.95 46.59 -16.42
N PHE A 34 -18.72 46.82 -15.93
CA PHE A 34 -18.22 48.15 -15.57
C PHE A 34 -16.68 48.21 -15.69
N HIS A 35 -16.23 49.23 -16.44
CA HIS A 35 -14.92 49.89 -16.66
C HIS A 35 -13.63 49.22 -16.15
N SER A 36 -12.60 48.91 -16.97
CA SER A 36 -11.73 49.79 -17.80
C SER A 36 -11.13 50.97 -17.05
N LEU A 37 -9.83 50.90 -16.75
CA LEU A 37 -8.85 51.97 -17.00
C LEU A 37 -7.44 51.46 -16.65
N ALA A 38 -6.67 51.17 -17.69
CA ALA A 38 -5.21 51.26 -17.62
C ALA A 38 -4.83 52.74 -17.49
N CYS A 39 -3.78 53.06 -16.73
CA CYS A 39 -2.69 53.94 -17.17
C CYS A 39 -1.72 54.34 -16.03
N LEU A 40 -0.44 54.29 -16.40
CA LEU A 40 0.63 55.24 -16.09
C LEU A 40 1.35 55.15 -14.73
N SER A 41 2.57 54.62 -14.82
CA SER A 41 3.73 54.96 -13.99
C SER A 41 4.00 56.47 -14.00
N PRO A 42 4.59 57.02 -12.93
CA PRO A 42 5.41 58.21 -13.00
C PRO A 42 6.89 57.92 -12.69
N ASN A 43 7.71 58.75 -13.32
CA ASN A 43 9.16 58.70 -13.35
C ASN A 43 9.83 59.05 -12.02
N PHE A 44 11.03 58.48 -11.88
CA PHE A 44 12.18 59.00 -11.15
C PHE A 44 12.22 60.53 -11.02
N THR A 45 12.34 61.02 -9.78
CA THR A 45 12.95 62.31 -9.46
C THR A 45 14.00 62.09 -8.38
N GLN A 46 15.12 62.80 -8.53
CA GLN A 46 16.37 62.66 -7.77
C GLN A 46 16.18 63.01 -6.29
N GLU A 47 16.70 62.16 -5.39
CA GLU A 47 16.73 62.40 -3.95
C GLU A 47 17.87 63.35 -3.53
N ASP A 48 17.57 64.20 -2.56
CA ASP A 48 18.39 65.28 -2.01
C ASP A 48 19.54 64.76 -1.12
N PRO A 49 20.82 65.13 -1.38
CA PRO A 49 21.99 64.65 -0.61
C PRO A 49 22.03 65.05 0.87
N GLN A 50 21.11 65.91 1.35
CA GLN A 50 21.03 66.31 2.76
C GLN A 50 20.16 65.40 3.63
N GLN A 51 19.26 64.60 3.04
CA GLN A 51 18.40 63.67 3.79
C GLN A 51 19.14 62.38 4.19
N GLN A 52 20.14 61.95 3.42
CA GLN A 52 20.94 60.75 3.69
C GLN A 52 21.93 60.90 4.88
N ARG A 53 22.27 62.14 5.30
CA ARG A 53 23.16 62.36 6.46
C ARG A 53 22.43 62.32 7.81
N LEU A 54 21.16 62.70 7.84
CA LEU A 54 20.36 62.69 9.07
C LEU A 54 19.86 61.28 9.44
N GLU A 55 19.67 60.40 8.45
CA GLU A 55 19.32 58.99 8.69
C GLU A 55 20.52 58.14 9.17
N GLN A 56 21.75 58.46 8.73
CA GLN A 56 22.97 57.78 9.20
C GLN A 56 23.37 58.14 10.65
N GLU A 57 23.01 59.33 11.16
CA GLU A 57 23.28 59.72 12.54
C GLU A 57 22.29 59.12 13.56
N GLN A 58 21.04 58.84 13.17
CA GLN A 58 20.09 58.08 14.02
C GLN A 58 20.42 56.58 14.08
N GLN A 59 21.04 56.03 13.05
CA GLN A 59 21.39 54.60 13.00
C GLN A 59 22.61 54.23 13.87
N ASN A 60 23.47 55.21 14.21
CA ASN A 60 24.63 55.02 15.09
C ASN A 60 24.37 55.27 16.58
N GLN A 61 23.17 55.76 16.96
CA GLN A 61 22.77 55.89 18.37
C GLN A 61 21.89 54.74 18.88
N LEU A 62 21.30 53.95 17.99
CA LEU A 62 20.54 52.73 18.35
C LEU A 62 21.43 51.47 18.45
N THR A 63 22.70 51.55 18.05
CA THR A 63 23.65 50.42 18.05
C THR A 63 24.50 50.25 19.31
N ASN A 64 24.35 51.12 20.32
CA ASN A 64 25.17 51.06 21.55
C ASN A 64 24.43 50.79 22.88
N ASN A 65 23.18 50.33 22.85
CA ASN A 65 22.44 49.94 24.07
C ASN A 65 21.83 48.53 24.00
N SER A 66 22.63 47.54 23.59
CA SER A 66 22.26 46.12 23.74
C SER A 66 23.42 45.27 24.24
N THR A 67 23.97 45.64 25.39
CA THR A 67 24.86 44.77 26.16
C THR A 67 24.38 44.72 27.59
N THR A 68 23.39 43.86 27.86
CA THR A 68 23.22 43.20 29.16
C THR A 68 22.17 42.09 29.09
N SER A 69 22.62 40.88 29.40
CA SER A 69 21.82 39.72 29.83
C SER A 69 20.84 39.09 28.82
N ARG A 70 21.30 38.02 28.17
CA ARG A 70 20.75 36.65 28.28
C ARG A 70 21.44 35.78 27.24
N GLY A 71 22.52 35.13 27.65
CA GLY A 71 22.96 33.92 26.96
C GLY A 71 21.92 32.83 27.22
N SER A 72 20.97 32.63 26.30
CA SER A 72 20.33 31.32 26.15
C SER A 72 21.06 30.59 25.04
N SER A 73 21.99 29.71 25.41
CA SER A 73 22.41 28.65 24.50
C SER A 73 21.15 27.93 24.04
N SER A 74 20.85 27.97 22.73
CA SER A 74 19.82 27.11 22.14
C SER A 74 20.35 25.69 22.20
N THR A 75 20.17 25.06 23.37
CA THR A 75 20.48 23.65 23.56
C THR A 75 19.67 22.91 22.50
N SER A 76 20.36 22.26 21.57
CA SER A 76 19.69 21.48 20.54
C SER A 76 18.82 20.43 21.23
N TYR A 77 17.50 20.60 21.13
CA TYR A 77 16.58 19.69 21.80
C TYR A 77 16.67 18.32 21.11
N PHE A 78 17.07 17.32 21.88
CA PHE A 78 17.13 15.94 21.43
C PHE A 78 16.30 15.06 22.38
N PRO A 79 15.24 14.41 21.90
CA PRO A 79 14.40 13.58 22.75
C PRO A 79 15.18 12.35 23.25
N LYS A 80 15.06 12.06 24.55
CA LYS A 80 15.70 10.89 25.18
C LYS A 80 14.90 9.62 24.89
N ARG A 81 15.58 8.48 24.78
CA ARG A 81 14.91 7.18 24.64
C ARG A 81 14.00 6.92 25.84
N GLY A 82 12.77 6.49 25.58
CA GLY A 82 11.74 6.25 26.59
C GLY A 82 10.92 7.49 26.99
N GLN A 83 11.37 8.70 26.60
CA GLN A 83 10.63 9.93 26.86
C GLN A 83 9.30 9.93 26.10
N THR A 84 8.24 10.40 26.75
CA THR A 84 6.94 10.70 26.13
C THR A 84 6.88 12.17 25.74
N VAL A 85 6.45 12.44 24.51
CA VAL A 85 6.36 13.78 23.95
C VAL A 85 5.03 13.94 23.21
N GLU A 86 4.45 15.14 23.27
CA GLU A 86 3.32 15.49 22.42
C GLU A 86 3.81 15.80 21.00
N LEU A 87 3.13 15.21 20.02
CA LEU A 87 3.50 15.23 18.63
C LEU A 87 2.32 15.67 17.77
N VAL A 88 2.65 16.42 16.71
CA VAL A 88 1.73 16.74 15.62
C VAL A 88 2.29 16.11 14.36
N CYS A 89 1.50 15.27 13.69
CA CYS A 89 1.88 14.72 12.39
C CYS A 89 1.63 15.78 11.31
N GLU A 90 2.64 16.12 10.51
CA GLU A 90 2.49 17.13 9.44
C GLU A 90 2.29 16.49 8.07
N SER A 91 2.98 15.39 7.79
CA SER A 91 2.95 14.73 6.49
C SER A 91 3.26 13.23 6.61
N LEU A 92 3.25 12.52 5.48
CA LEU A 92 3.64 11.13 5.39
C LEU A 92 4.94 11.00 4.60
N ALA A 93 5.95 10.38 5.20
CA ALA A 93 7.15 9.93 4.50
C ALA A 93 6.89 8.64 3.71
N PHE A 94 7.89 8.26 2.91
CA PHE A 94 7.93 6.99 2.20
C PHE A 94 7.60 5.79 3.12
N LYS A 95 6.83 4.83 2.59
CA LYS A 95 6.23 3.68 3.33
C LYS A 95 5.13 4.06 4.34
N GLY A 96 4.59 5.27 4.25
CA GLY A 96 3.45 5.73 5.05
C GLY A 96 3.78 5.97 6.53
N LYS A 97 5.04 6.27 6.85
CA LYS A 97 5.40 6.72 8.22
C LYS A 97 5.05 8.20 8.35
N GLY A 98 4.38 8.59 9.42
CA GLY A 98 4.10 9.99 9.73
C GLY A 98 5.37 10.75 10.08
N VAL A 99 5.59 11.87 9.41
CA VAL A 99 6.58 12.89 9.76
C VAL A 99 5.93 13.81 10.78
N CYS A 100 6.39 13.73 12.01
CA CYS A 100 5.81 14.47 13.12
C CYS A 100 6.83 15.44 13.71
N LYS A 101 6.33 16.53 14.28
CA LYS A 101 7.16 17.45 15.06
C LYS A 101 6.76 17.41 16.52
N VAL A 102 7.76 17.52 17.38
CA VAL A 102 7.56 17.77 18.82
C VAL A 102 6.98 19.17 18.97
N ALA A 103 5.80 19.29 19.58
CA ALA A 103 5.04 20.54 19.61
C ALA A 103 5.83 21.74 20.17
N GLU A 104 6.66 21.50 21.20
CA GLU A 104 7.43 22.55 21.87
C GLU A 104 8.70 22.98 21.12
N THR A 105 9.33 22.06 20.37
CA THR A 105 10.71 22.25 19.90
C THR A 105 10.86 22.15 18.38
N GLY A 106 9.84 21.66 17.68
CA GLY A 106 9.87 21.42 16.24
C GLY A 106 10.74 20.23 15.80
N PHE A 107 11.33 19.47 16.75
CA PHE A 107 12.22 18.35 16.40
C PHE A 107 11.47 17.26 15.63
N VAL A 108 12.06 16.79 14.53
CA VAL A 108 11.43 15.82 13.62
C VAL A 108 11.53 14.41 14.18
N VAL A 109 10.38 13.75 14.27
CA VAL A 109 10.26 12.34 14.64
C VAL A 109 9.42 11.58 13.63
N MET A 110 9.70 10.28 13.49
CA MET A 110 9.00 9.38 12.60
C MET A 110 8.10 8.45 13.42
N CYS A 111 6.81 8.42 13.11
CA CYS A 111 5.84 7.55 13.77
C CYS A 111 5.15 6.65 12.73
N ASP A 112 5.17 5.34 12.94
CA ASP A 112 4.31 4.45 12.16
C ASP A 112 2.85 4.67 12.57
N ARG A 113 1.92 4.61 11.60
CA ARG A 113 0.46 4.78 11.81
C ARG A 113 0.05 6.14 12.42
N ALA A 114 0.86 7.17 12.25
CA ALA A 114 0.44 8.55 12.46
C ALA A 114 -0.08 9.12 11.14
N LEU A 115 -1.19 9.86 11.20
CA LEU A 115 -1.83 10.47 10.03
C LEU A 115 -1.67 12.00 10.06
N PRO A 116 -1.48 12.69 8.92
CA PRO A 116 -1.31 14.15 8.89
C PRO A 116 -2.45 14.91 9.60
N GLY A 117 -2.12 15.85 10.48
CA GLY A 117 -3.09 16.57 11.30
C GLY A 117 -3.46 15.88 12.63
N GLU A 118 -3.05 14.62 12.84
CA GLU A 118 -3.24 13.93 14.12
C GLU A 118 -2.33 14.53 15.20
N ARG A 119 -2.90 14.74 16.40
CA ARG A 119 -2.16 15.07 17.62
C ARG A 119 -2.17 13.89 18.57
N PHE A 120 -1.00 13.50 19.07
CA PHE A 120 -0.87 12.29 19.89
C PHE A 120 0.35 12.34 20.82
N ILE A 121 0.33 11.50 21.85
CA ILE A 121 1.47 11.25 22.73
C ILE A 121 2.29 10.10 22.13
N GLY A 122 3.55 10.37 21.83
CA GLY A 122 4.50 9.38 21.33
C GLY A 122 5.59 9.05 22.35
N ARG A 123 5.98 7.77 22.44
CA ARG A 123 7.14 7.33 23.22
C ARG A 123 8.34 7.10 22.30
N VAL A 124 9.45 7.75 22.60
CA VAL A 124 10.70 7.66 21.81
C VAL A 124 11.30 6.26 21.95
N THR A 125 11.40 5.52 20.85
CA THR A 125 11.89 4.13 20.84
C THR A 125 13.33 4.03 20.41
N ARG A 126 13.70 4.73 19.34
CA ARG A 126 15.05 4.72 18.75
C ARG A 126 15.45 6.14 18.36
N ARG A 127 16.73 6.44 18.54
CA ARG A 127 17.34 7.66 18.04
C ARG A 127 18.10 7.35 16.75
N LYS A 128 17.96 8.21 15.75
CA LYS A 128 18.79 8.28 14.55
C LYS A 128 19.45 9.66 14.50
N GLY A 129 20.49 9.82 13.68
CA GLY A 129 21.35 11.02 13.72
C GLY A 129 20.55 12.33 13.69
N SER A 130 19.69 12.50 12.68
CA SER A 130 18.92 13.72 12.43
C SER A 130 17.43 13.64 12.81
N TYR A 131 16.92 12.48 13.24
CA TYR A 131 15.52 12.28 13.62
C TYR A 131 15.39 11.17 14.68
N ALA A 132 14.25 11.05 15.33
CA ALA A 132 13.95 9.93 16.22
C ALA A 132 12.77 9.10 15.71
N GLU A 133 12.67 7.84 16.12
CA GLU A 133 11.48 7.01 15.92
C GLU A 133 10.68 6.95 17.22
N VAL A 134 9.37 7.02 17.09
CA VAL A 134 8.42 6.98 18.21
C VAL A 134 7.37 5.90 17.96
N THR A 135 6.79 5.42 19.05
CA THR A 135 5.57 4.60 19.02
C THR A 135 4.44 5.43 19.59
N LYS A 136 3.33 5.51 18.86
CA LYS A 136 2.10 6.15 19.34
C LYS A 136 1.58 5.44 20.58
N VAL A 137 1.35 6.20 21.65
CA VAL A 137 0.84 5.71 22.93
C VAL A 137 -0.64 6.01 23.03
N GLU A 138 -1.01 7.26 22.75
CA GLU A 138 -2.38 7.76 22.92
C GLU A 138 -2.66 8.86 21.90
N THR A 139 -3.81 8.82 21.23
CA THR A 139 -4.25 9.87 20.32
C THR A 139 -5.04 10.93 21.11
N ILE A 140 -4.59 12.19 21.04
CA ILE A 140 -5.24 13.34 21.68
C ILE A 140 -6.33 13.88 20.76
N THR A 141 -5.99 14.08 19.48
CA THR A 141 -6.93 14.55 18.46
C THR A 141 -6.72 13.70 17.21
N PRO A 142 -7.72 12.88 16.81
CA PRO A 142 -7.59 12.05 15.63
C PRO A 142 -7.55 12.90 14.35
N HIS A 143 -7.15 12.27 13.25
CA HIS A 143 -7.33 12.84 11.91
C HIS A 143 -8.83 13.11 11.66
N TRP A 144 -9.17 14.24 11.01
CA TRP A 144 -10.56 14.64 10.77
C TRP A 144 -11.34 13.64 9.89
N ASP A 145 -10.68 12.98 8.94
CA ASP A 145 -11.23 11.89 8.12
C ASP A 145 -10.93 10.46 8.64
N LEU A 146 -10.72 10.29 9.95
CA LEU A 146 -10.56 8.96 10.54
C LEU A 146 -11.85 8.15 10.36
N VAL A 147 -11.73 6.88 9.98
CA VAL A 147 -12.84 5.93 9.90
C VAL A 147 -12.47 4.62 10.61
N ASP A 148 -13.47 3.85 11.00
CA ASP A 148 -13.22 2.50 11.53
C ASP A 148 -12.71 1.58 10.42
N ALA A 149 -11.62 0.88 10.70
CA ALA A 149 -11.09 -0.11 9.77
C ALA A 149 -11.95 -1.39 9.83
N PRO A 150 -12.55 -1.85 8.71
CA PRO A 150 -13.40 -3.04 8.74
C PRO A 150 -12.63 -4.35 8.94
N CYS A 151 -11.29 -4.34 8.78
CA CYS A 151 -10.45 -5.52 9.03
C CYS A 151 -9.97 -5.52 10.47
N GLU A 152 -10.29 -6.58 11.21
CA GLU A 152 -9.83 -6.80 12.59
C GLU A 152 -8.29 -6.81 12.72
N TYR A 153 -7.60 -7.22 11.64
CA TYR A 153 -6.14 -7.28 11.61
C TYR A 153 -5.49 -5.93 11.28
N ALA A 154 -6.26 -4.90 10.88
CA ALA A 154 -5.69 -3.62 10.45
C ALA A 154 -4.68 -3.00 11.43
N PRO A 155 -4.86 -3.06 12.77
CA PRO A 155 -3.90 -2.54 13.75
C PRO A 155 -2.55 -3.29 13.78
N TYR A 156 -2.51 -4.53 13.30
CA TYR A 156 -1.37 -5.44 13.46
C TYR A 156 -0.74 -5.86 12.13
N CYS A 157 -1.54 -5.95 11.07
CA CYS A 157 -1.10 -6.35 9.74
C CYS A 157 -0.27 -5.25 9.07
N GLY A 158 0.83 -5.63 8.41
CA GLY A 158 1.71 -4.70 7.70
C GLY A 158 1.22 -4.27 6.32
N GLY A 159 0.15 -4.88 5.79
CA GLY A 159 -0.37 -4.62 4.45
C GLY A 159 -1.22 -3.34 4.36
N CYS A 160 -2.35 -3.31 5.07
CA CYS A 160 -3.39 -2.28 4.92
C CYS A 160 -3.24 -1.13 5.94
N LYS A 161 -2.13 -0.38 5.86
CA LYS A 161 -1.76 0.61 6.89
C LYS A 161 -2.73 1.78 7.08
N THR A 162 -3.51 2.13 6.05
CA THR A 162 -4.37 3.32 6.02
C THR A 162 -5.86 2.97 5.97
N GLN A 163 -6.23 1.74 6.36
CA GLN A 163 -7.62 1.30 6.29
C GLN A 163 -8.54 2.03 7.27
N ASN A 164 -7.95 2.70 8.26
CA ASN A 164 -8.62 3.60 9.21
C ASN A 164 -8.69 5.07 8.72
N LEU A 165 -8.41 5.33 7.45
CA LEU A 165 -8.52 6.65 6.83
C LEU A 165 -9.60 6.59 5.74
N SER A 166 -10.44 7.62 5.63
CA SER A 166 -11.43 7.70 4.55
C SER A 166 -10.76 7.53 3.17
N TYR A 167 -11.46 6.91 2.24
CA TYR A 167 -10.89 6.61 0.93
C TYR A 167 -10.43 7.87 0.18
N GLU A 168 -11.23 8.94 0.23
CA GLU A 168 -10.87 10.24 -0.35
C GLU A 168 -9.56 10.80 0.22
N SER A 169 -9.34 10.63 1.52
CA SER A 169 -8.10 11.08 2.15
C SER A 169 -6.92 10.18 1.83
N GLN A 170 -7.15 8.88 1.59
CA GLN A 170 -6.11 8.01 1.02
C GLN A 170 -5.71 8.46 -0.39
N LEU A 171 -6.66 8.87 -1.23
CA LEU A 171 -6.39 9.40 -2.58
C LEU A 171 -5.60 10.70 -2.52
N ARG A 172 -6.07 11.69 -1.73
CA ARG A 172 -5.36 12.97 -1.53
C ARG A 172 -3.94 12.77 -1.01
N ALA A 173 -3.74 11.86 -0.05
CA ALA A 173 -2.41 11.58 0.49
C ALA A 173 -1.47 10.97 -0.56
N LYS A 174 -1.96 10.08 -1.43
CA LYS A 174 -1.16 9.50 -2.52
C LYS A 174 -0.85 10.53 -3.60
N GLU A 175 -1.84 11.35 -3.98
CA GLU A 175 -1.66 12.42 -4.95
C GLU A 175 -0.62 13.45 -4.48
N GLN A 176 -0.70 13.85 -3.21
CA GLN A 176 0.29 14.73 -2.60
C GLN A 176 1.70 14.12 -2.61
N GLN A 177 1.83 12.82 -2.31
CA GLN A 177 3.14 12.14 -2.38
C GLN A 177 3.72 12.16 -3.80
N VAL A 178 2.91 11.89 -4.82
CA VAL A 178 3.36 11.96 -6.23
C VAL A 178 3.75 13.38 -6.60
N ARG A 179 2.97 14.39 -6.17
CA ARG A 179 3.26 15.81 -6.39
C ARG A 179 4.60 16.21 -5.79
N GLU A 180 4.84 15.89 -4.52
CA GLU A 180 6.08 16.18 -3.80
C GLU A 180 7.29 15.51 -4.46
N LEU A 181 7.17 14.24 -4.87
CA LEU A 181 8.23 13.54 -5.60
C LEU A 181 8.51 14.20 -6.95
N THR A 182 7.47 14.58 -7.69
CA THR A 182 7.62 15.26 -8.99
C THR A 182 8.36 16.58 -8.84
N ILE A 183 8.06 17.37 -7.80
CA ILE A 183 8.69 18.67 -7.57
C ILE A 183 10.13 18.51 -7.06
N HIS A 184 10.32 17.74 -5.99
CA HIS A 184 11.59 17.71 -5.26
C HIS A 184 12.61 16.70 -5.82
N VAL A 185 12.15 15.62 -6.46
CA VAL A 185 13.03 14.61 -7.07
C VAL A 185 13.07 14.79 -8.57
N GLY A 186 11.92 15.03 -9.20
CA GLY A 186 11.82 15.30 -10.62
C GLY A 186 12.31 16.70 -11.02
N ASN A 187 12.50 17.62 -10.06
CA ASN A 187 12.88 19.01 -10.29
C ASN A 187 11.91 19.78 -11.22
N PHE A 188 10.64 19.38 -11.23
CA PHE A 188 9.61 20.13 -11.93
C PHE A 188 9.16 21.32 -11.07
N SER A 189 9.00 22.49 -11.70
CA SER A 189 8.42 23.64 -11.04
C SER A 189 6.90 23.48 -10.99
N ASP A 190 6.28 23.71 -9.83
CA ASP A 190 4.82 23.77 -9.72
C ASP A 190 4.24 25.14 -10.08
N LYS A 191 5.12 26.09 -10.45
CA LYS A 191 4.76 27.44 -10.87
C LYS A 191 4.54 27.56 -12.38
N VAL A 192 4.83 26.51 -13.15
CA VAL A 192 4.62 26.52 -14.60
C VAL A 192 3.23 25.97 -14.93
N PRO A 193 2.47 26.60 -15.85
CA PRO A 193 1.13 26.14 -16.24
C PRO A 193 1.09 24.68 -16.72
N GLU A 194 2.19 24.20 -17.28
CA GLU A 194 2.36 22.83 -17.76
C GLU A 194 2.44 21.80 -16.63
N PHE A 195 2.67 22.22 -15.38
CA PHE A 195 2.69 21.28 -14.26
C PHE A 195 1.35 20.56 -14.11
N CYS A 196 0.24 21.26 -14.33
CA CYS A 196 -1.11 20.67 -14.32
C CYS A 196 -1.37 19.72 -15.50
N SER A 197 -0.63 19.84 -16.61
CA SER A 197 -0.73 18.91 -17.74
C SER A 197 0.08 17.63 -17.49
N ILE A 198 1.18 17.74 -16.75
CA ILE A 198 2.03 16.63 -16.33
C ILE A 198 1.38 15.85 -15.18
N MET A 199 0.92 16.55 -14.15
CA MET A 199 0.34 15.95 -12.96
C MET A 199 -1.16 15.72 -13.13
N LYS A 200 -1.51 14.54 -13.63
CA LYS A 200 -2.91 14.11 -13.79
C LYS A 200 -3.52 13.67 -12.46
N PRO A 201 -4.82 13.87 -12.24
CA PRO A 201 -5.50 13.40 -11.04
C PRO A 201 -5.31 11.91 -10.80
N ILE A 202 -5.22 11.51 -9.53
CA ILE A 202 -5.19 10.10 -9.17
C ILE A 202 -6.50 9.41 -9.60
N VAL A 203 -6.38 8.28 -10.30
CA VAL A 203 -7.55 7.50 -10.72
C VAL A 203 -8.01 6.65 -9.52
N PRO A 204 -9.24 6.84 -9.02
CA PRO A 204 -9.76 6.01 -7.94
C PRO A 204 -9.96 4.57 -8.42
N CYS A 205 -9.89 3.64 -7.48
CA CYS A 205 -10.39 2.28 -7.64
C CYS A 205 -11.85 2.18 -7.20
N ASP A 206 -12.72 1.69 -8.07
CA ASP A 206 -14.15 1.53 -7.79
C ASP A 206 -14.42 0.44 -6.74
N ILE A 207 -13.54 -0.57 -6.66
CA ILE A 207 -13.68 -1.72 -5.76
C ILE A 207 -12.49 -1.76 -4.80
N GLN A 208 -12.78 -1.46 -3.55
CA GLN A 208 -11.75 -1.29 -2.49
C GLN A 208 -11.49 -2.58 -1.70
N PHE A 209 -12.32 -3.62 -1.87
CA PHE A 209 -12.21 -4.93 -1.22
C PHE A 209 -12.36 -6.06 -2.25
N HIS A 210 -11.87 -7.25 -1.94
CA HIS A 210 -11.94 -8.43 -2.81
C HIS A 210 -11.29 -8.26 -4.21
N TYR A 211 -10.51 -7.19 -4.42
CA TYR A 211 -9.88 -6.90 -5.71
C TYR A 211 -8.58 -7.68 -5.94
N ARG A 212 -7.96 -8.19 -4.85
CA ARG A 212 -6.60 -8.68 -4.87
C ARG A 212 -6.58 -10.12 -5.36
N ASN A 213 -5.99 -10.33 -6.53
CA ASN A 213 -5.97 -11.62 -7.20
C ASN A 213 -4.77 -12.51 -6.83
N LYS A 214 -3.86 -12.04 -5.98
CA LYS A 214 -2.73 -12.83 -5.44
C LYS A 214 -2.49 -12.47 -3.98
N MET A 215 -2.59 -13.47 -3.11
CA MET A 215 -2.22 -13.41 -1.70
C MET A 215 -1.11 -14.42 -1.40
N GLU A 216 -0.19 -14.03 -0.52
CA GLU A 216 0.89 -14.88 -0.04
C GLU A 216 0.86 -14.87 1.49
N PHE A 217 0.72 -16.05 2.07
CA PHE A 217 0.73 -16.29 3.51
C PHE A 217 1.97 -17.11 3.88
N SER A 218 2.49 -16.89 5.07
CA SER A 218 3.60 -17.65 5.63
C SER A 218 3.08 -18.66 6.64
N PHE A 219 3.62 -19.87 6.59
CA PHE A 219 3.52 -20.82 7.69
C PHE A 219 4.62 -20.49 8.70
N GLY A 220 4.24 -20.11 9.92
CA GLY A 220 5.16 -19.67 10.96
C GLY A 220 5.23 -20.65 12.11
N SER A 221 6.46 -20.94 12.57
CA SER A 221 6.71 -21.71 13.80
C SER A 221 6.36 -20.93 15.08
N LYS A 222 6.25 -19.59 14.99
CA LYS A 222 5.92 -18.68 16.08
C LYS A 222 4.78 -17.75 15.70
N LYS A 223 3.65 -17.88 16.41
CA LYS A 223 2.51 -16.97 16.32
C LYS A 223 2.85 -15.63 16.96
N TRP A 224 2.53 -14.55 16.25
CA TRP A 224 2.57 -13.21 16.80
C TRP A 224 1.32 -12.97 17.65
N LEU A 225 1.51 -12.41 18.84
CA LEU A 225 0.43 -12.03 19.74
C LEU A 225 0.51 -10.53 20.06
N PRO A 226 -0.66 -9.86 20.18
CA PRO A 226 -0.75 -8.54 20.80
C PRO A 226 -0.14 -8.52 22.20
N LYS A 227 0.31 -7.36 22.67
CA LYS A 227 1.01 -7.24 23.95
C LYS A 227 0.17 -7.70 25.13
N GLU A 228 -1.13 -7.54 25.01
CA GLU A 228 -2.15 -7.86 25.99
C GLU A 228 -2.27 -9.38 26.21
N LEU A 229 -1.93 -10.18 25.19
CA LEU A 229 -2.03 -11.64 25.19
C LEU A 229 -0.69 -12.36 25.37
N LEU A 230 0.43 -11.62 25.51
CA LEU A 230 1.78 -12.21 25.63
C LEU A 230 1.97 -13.10 26.87
N GLY A 231 1.08 -13.03 27.85
CA GLY A 231 1.11 -13.88 29.05
C GLY A 231 0.55 -15.29 28.83
N GLU A 232 -0.12 -15.55 27.70
CA GLU A 232 -0.73 -16.84 27.41
C GLU A 232 0.35 -17.85 26.97
N LYS A 233 0.45 -18.98 27.70
CA LYS A 233 1.33 -20.08 27.32
C LYS A 233 0.72 -20.82 26.13
N GLN A 234 1.32 -20.65 24.95
CA GLN A 234 0.99 -21.47 23.78
C GLN A 234 1.69 -22.83 23.89
N VAL A 235 0.93 -23.92 23.82
CA VAL A 235 1.45 -25.29 23.96
C VAL A 235 1.25 -26.04 22.64
N GLY A 236 2.20 -26.95 22.31
CA GLY A 236 2.09 -27.79 21.11
C GLY A 236 2.03 -26.99 19.81
N ASN A 237 1.10 -27.38 18.92
CA ASN A 237 0.92 -26.78 17.59
C ASN A 237 0.13 -25.46 17.62
N GLU A 238 -0.40 -25.02 18.77
CA GLU A 238 -1.12 -23.75 18.91
C GLU A 238 -0.22 -22.53 18.66
N LYS A 239 1.10 -22.71 18.82
CA LYS A 239 2.11 -21.71 18.47
C LYS A 239 2.29 -21.50 16.97
N TYR A 240 1.77 -22.41 16.14
CA TYR A 240 1.89 -22.31 14.69
C TYR A 240 0.85 -21.35 14.11
N ALA A 241 1.28 -20.52 13.16
CA ALA A 241 0.43 -19.54 12.52
C ALA A 241 0.46 -19.68 11.00
N LEU A 242 -0.69 -19.46 10.36
CA LEU A 242 -0.79 -19.27 8.92
C LEU A 242 -1.32 -17.85 8.69
N GLY A 243 -0.52 -17.00 8.07
CA GLY A 243 -0.93 -15.62 7.88
C GLY A 243 0.19 -14.72 7.40
N LEU A 244 0.30 -13.52 7.98
CA LEU A 244 1.22 -12.48 7.50
C LEU A 244 2.23 -12.09 8.58
N HIS A 245 3.43 -11.68 8.18
CA HIS A 245 4.43 -11.18 9.12
C HIS A 245 3.96 -9.87 9.79
N ALA A 246 4.08 -9.82 11.11
CA ALA A 246 3.81 -8.60 11.85
C ALA A 246 4.91 -7.55 11.57
N PRO A 247 4.58 -6.25 11.43
CA PRO A 247 5.56 -5.20 11.20
C PRO A 247 6.72 -5.24 12.20
N GLY A 248 7.95 -5.27 11.67
CA GLY A 248 9.17 -5.33 12.49
C GLY A 248 9.56 -6.74 12.94
N PHE A 249 8.79 -7.78 12.60
CA PHE A 249 9.10 -9.17 12.91
C PHE A 249 9.20 -9.99 11.62
N PHE A 250 10.37 -10.59 11.38
CA PHE A 250 10.57 -11.49 10.24
C PHE A 250 10.27 -12.95 10.61
N ASP A 251 10.25 -13.30 11.90
CA ASP A 251 10.11 -14.67 12.40
C ASP A 251 8.79 -14.91 13.15
N LYS A 252 7.94 -13.89 13.30
CA LYS A 252 6.62 -14.01 13.92
C LYS A 252 5.52 -13.73 12.91
N VAL A 253 4.54 -14.64 12.85
CA VAL A 253 3.43 -14.59 11.91
C VAL A 253 2.13 -14.29 12.67
N LEU A 254 1.45 -13.23 12.26
CA LEU A 254 0.06 -12.96 12.66
C LEU A 254 -0.83 -13.99 11.96
N ASN A 255 -1.60 -14.76 12.74
CA ASN A 255 -2.59 -15.67 12.17
C ASN A 255 -3.70 -14.84 11.50
N VAL A 256 -4.11 -15.23 10.28
CA VAL A 256 -5.15 -14.54 9.53
C VAL A 256 -6.20 -15.54 9.11
N ASP A 257 -7.42 -15.38 9.62
CA ASP A 257 -8.53 -16.26 9.29
C ASP A 257 -9.23 -15.84 8.00
N LYS A 258 -9.33 -14.53 7.78
CA LYS A 258 -9.93 -13.93 6.60
C LYS A 258 -9.16 -12.70 6.13
N CYS A 259 -8.98 -12.55 4.82
CA CYS A 259 -8.45 -11.32 4.22
C CYS A 259 -9.54 -10.64 3.39
N LEU A 260 -9.92 -9.41 3.75
CA LEU A 260 -10.93 -8.62 3.02
C LEU A 260 -10.47 -8.18 1.61
N LEU A 261 -9.19 -8.35 1.28
CA LEU A 261 -8.69 -8.06 -0.06
C LEU A 261 -8.82 -9.23 -1.04
N GLN A 262 -8.92 -10.47 -0.55
CA GLN A 262 -9.06 -11.64 -1.43
C GLN A 262 -10.51 -12.02 -1.69
N SER A 263 -10.76 -12.80 -2.74
CA SER A 263 -12.09 -13.31 -3.06
C SER A 263 -12.63 -14.27 -1.99
N GLU A 264 -13.95 -14.43 -1.94
CA GLU A 264 -14.56 -15.36 -0.98
C GLU A 264 -14.09 -16.82 -1.19
N PRO A 265 -13.98 -17.36 -2.42
CA PRO A 265 -13.43 -18.70 -2.63
C PRO A 265 -11.99 -18.87 -2.12
N ALA A 266 -11.15 -17.84 -2.23
CA ALA A 266 -9.81 -17.88 -1.68
C ALA A 266 -9.82 -17.86 -0.12
N ASN A 267 -10.77 -17.15 0.49
CA ASN A 267 -10.99 -17.23 1.95
C ASN A 267 -11.49 -18.63 2.37
N MET A 268 -12.35 -19.27 1.58
CA MET A 268 -12.79 -20.65 1.85
C MET A 268 -11.61 -21.64 1.82
N VAL A 269 -10.71 -21.51 0.84
CA VAL A 269 -9.47 -22.33 0.80
C VAL A 269 -8.59 -22.08 2.02
N LEU A 270 -8.37 -20.81 2.39
CA LEU A 270 -7.55 -20.48 3.55
C LEU A 270 -8.12 -21.10 4.84
N ALA A 271 -9.44 -20.98 5.05
CA ALA A 271 -10.13 -21.59 6.18
C ALA A 271 -10.00 -23.13 6.15
N ALA A 272 -10.26 -23.76 5.01
CA ALA A 272 -10.19 -25.21 4.86
C ALA A 272 -8.79 -25.76 5.20
N ILE A 273 -7.73 -25.06 4.81
CA ILE A 273 -6.35 -25.40 5.19
C ILE A 273 -6.16 -25.20 6.69
N GLN A 274 -6.58 -24.05 7.23
CA GLN A 274 -6.42 -23.70 8.64
C GLN A 274 -7.00 -24.71 9.62
N ASP A 275 -8.14 -25.31 9.28
CA ASP A 275 -8.83 -26.31 10.11
C ASP A 275 -7.99 -27.56 10.42
N CYS A 276 -7.09 -27.97 9.51
CA CYS A 276 -6.46 -29.29 9.61
C CYS A 276 -4.94 -29.30 9.45
N TRP A 277 -4.29 -28.27 8.89
CA TRP A 277 -2.82 -28.30 8.69
C TRP A 277 -2.01 -28.41 10.00
N ARG A 278 -2.61 -28.04 11.14
CA ARG A 278 -2.00 -28.14 12.47
C ARG A 278 -2.28 -29.48 13.16
N ASP A 279 -3.10 -30.35 12.58
CA ASP A 279 -3.41 -31.64 13.19
C ASP A 279 -2.11 -32.43 13.35
N SER A 280 -1.85 -32.88 14.58
CA SER A 280 -0.68 -33.67 14.95
C SER A 280 -0.58 -35.00 14.21
N GLN A 281 -1.66 -35.47 13.60
CA GLN A 281 -1.64 -36.67 12.74
C GLN A 281 -0.92 -36.41 11.41
N PHE A 282 -0.82 -35.15 10.98
CA PHE A 282 -0.04 -34.76 9.82
C PHE A 282 1.35 -34.30 10.25
N ASP A 283 2.39 -34.81 9.60
CA ASP A 283 3.78 -34.34 9.79
C ASP A 283 4.04 -33.03 9.01
N LEU A 284 3.16 -32.05 9.19
CA LEU A 284 3.18 -30.75 8.52
C LEU A 284 3.76 -29.69 9.44
N THR A 285 5.08 -29.63 9.48
CA THR A 285 5.80 -28.63 10.29
C THR A 285 6.05 -27.34 9.49
N PRO A 286 5.81 -26.14 10.07
CA PRO A 286 6.22 -24.90 9.45
C PRO A 286 7.74 -24.79 9.44
N TYR A 287 8.29 -24.20 8.38
CA TYR A 287 9.71 -23.93 8.24
C TYR A 287 10.13 -22.82 9.22
N ASP A 288 11.07 -23.12 10.11
CA ASP A 288 11.64 -22.17 11.04
C ASP A 288 12.84 -21.45 10.40
N VAL A 289 12.76 -20.12 10.33
CA VAL A 289 13.77 -19.28 9.68
C VAL A 289 15.09 -19.17 10.45
N HIS A 290 15.15 -19.62 11.71
CA HIS A 290 16.38 -19.61 12.51
C HIS A 290 17.08 -20.96 12.47
N SER A 291 16.34 -22.07 12.63
CA SER A 291 16.93 -23.42 12.58
C SER A 291 17.03 -23.97 11.15
N HIS A 292 16.35 -23.35 10.20
CA HIS A 292 16.26 -23.80 8.80
C HIS A 292 15.67 -25.21 8.64
N THR A 293 14.77 -25.59 9.56
CA THR A 293 14.11 -26.90 9.59
C THR A 293 12.60 -26.75 9.45
N GLY A 294 11.94 -27.76 8.88
CA GLY A 294 10.49 -27.79 8.69
C GLY A 294 10.13 -27.93 7.21
N PHE A 295 8.85 -28.13 6.93
CA PHE A 295 8.37 -28.49 5.60
C PHE A 295 7.64 -27.34 4.89
N LEU A 296 6.62 -26.77 5.52
CA LEU A 296 5.76 -25.72 4.94
C LEU A 296 6.39 -24.34 5.08
N LYS A 297 6.62 -23.62 3.97
CA LYS A 297 7.14 -22.24 3.98
C LYS A 297 6.04 -21.22 3.75
N HIS A 298 5.38 -21.30 2.59
CA HIS A 298 4.37 -20.33 2.18
C HIS A 298 3.15 -21.00 1.55
N LEU A 299 2.01 -20.31 1.64
CA LEU A 299 0.80 -20.60 0.90
C LEU A 299 0.50 -19.40 0.00
N MET A 300 0.53 -19.60 -1.31
CA MET A 300 0.12 -18.59 -2.27
C MET A 300 -1.25 -18.96 -2.85
N LEU A 301 -2.18 -18.02 -2.80
CA LEU A 301 -3.51 -18.14 -3.40
C LEU A 301 -3.63 -17.13 -4.52
N ARG A 302 -4.02 -17.60 -5.71
CA ARG A 302 -4.17 -16.75 -6.89
C ARG A 302 -5.47 -17.01 -7.60
N THR A 303 -6.21 -15.95 -7.88
CA THR A 303 -7.49 -16.02 -8.59
C THR A 303 -7.34 -15.46 -9.99
N GLY A 304 -8.08 -16.03 -10.92
CA GLY A 304 -8.26 -15.53 -12.27
C GLY A 304 -9.70 -15.77 -12.73
N ARG A 305 -9.92 -15.72 -14.04
CA ARG A 305 -11.22 -15.95 -14.65
C ARG A 305 -11.06 -16.83 -15.87
N ASN A 306 -11.87 -17.87 -15.93
CA ASN A 306 -11.98 -18.74 -17.08
C ASN A 306 -12.44 -17.92 -18.31
N VAL A 307 -11.75 -18.09 -19.43
CA VAL A 307 -12.02 -17.31 -20.65
C VAL A 307 -13.31 -17.69 -21.36
N GLU A 308 -13.78 -18.93 -21.20
CA GLU A 308 -14.99 -19.43 -21.87
C GLU A 308 -16.24 -19.13 -21.03
N THR A 309 -16.17 -19.40 -19.72
CA THR A 309 -17.32 -19.29 -18.81
C THR A 309 -17.39 -17.97 -18.05
N GLY A 310 -16.27 -17.24 -17.96
CA GLY A 310 -16.15 -16.03 -17.12
C GLY A 310 -16.13 -16.31 -15.61
N LEU A 311 -16.22 -17.57 -15.19
CA LEU A 311 -16.24 -17.97 -13.78
C LEU A 311 -14.84 -17.85 -13.16
N LEU A 312 -14.79 -17.70 -11.83
CA LEU A 312 -13.53 -17.63 -11.09
C LEU A 312 -12.75 -18.94 -11.20
N GLU A 313 -11.45 -18.82 -11.43
CA GLU A 313 -10.48 -19.91 -11.30
C GLU A 313 -9.55 -19.59 -10.13
N LEU A 314 -9.26 -20.57 -9.28
CA LEU A 314 -8.38 -20.46 -8.12
C LEU A 314 -7.23 -21.45 -8.24
N MET A 315 -6.02 -20.91 -8.10
CA MET A 315 -4.78 -21.64 -7.94
C MET A 315 -4.34 -21.58 -6.49
N VAL A 316 -4.00 -22.74 -5.94
CA VAL A 316 -3.37 -22.90 -4.64
C VAL A 316 -1.94 -23.36 -4.85
N ASN A 317 -0.97 -22.66 -4.29
CA ASN A 317 0.44 -23.04 -4.40
C ASN A 317 1.07 -23.19 -3.01
N PHE A 318 1.48 -24.40 -2.68
CA PHE A 318 2.27 -24.70 -1.49
C PHE A 318 3.75 -24.53 -1.80
N VAL A 319 4.43 -23.67 -1.04
CA VAL A 319 5.90 -23.56 -1.09
C VAL A 319 6.47 -24.41 0.03
N THR A 320 7.30 -25.40 -0.31
CA THR A 320 7.88 -26.36 0.65
C THR A 320 9.40 -26.38 0.58
N SER A 321 10.05 -26.89 1.63
CA SER A 321 11.51 -27.06 1.68
C SER A 321 12.04 -28.26 0.90
N SER A 322 11.17 -29.23 0.58
CA SER A 322 11.48 -30.45 -0.15
C SER A 322 10.25 -30.97 -0.90
N TYR A 323 10.45 -31.82 -1.91
CA TYR A 323 9.35 -32.49 -2.59
C TYR A 323 8.89 -33.74 -1.80
N LYS A 324 7.72 -33.63 -1.16
CA LYS A 324 7.06 -34.70 -0.38
C LYS A 324 5.54 -34.63 -0.56
N PRO A 325 5.02 -34.94 -1.77
CA PRO A 325 3.61 -34.73 -2.11
C PRO A 325 2.64 -35.51 -1.22
N GLU A 326 3.08 -36.64 -0.66
CA GLU A 326 2.31 -37.47 0.27
C GLU A 326 1.88 -36.71 1.53
N LEU A 327 2.68 -35.76 2.02
CA LEU A 327 2.35 -34.93 3.18
C LEU A 327 1.25 -33.91 2.86
N LEU A 328 1.17 -33.46 1.60
CA LEU A 328 0.19 -32.47 1.15
C LEU A 328 -1.14 -33.12 0.75
N LYS A 329 -1.17 -34.43 0.51
CA LYS A 329 -2.35 -35.16 0.01
C LYS A 329 -3.64 -34.86 0.81
N PRO A 330 -3.66 -34.85 2.16
CA PRO A 330 -4.87 -34.54 2.92
C PRO A 330 -5.40 -33.11 2.66
N LEU A 331 -4.48 -32.14 2.49
CA LEU A 331 -4.83 -30.76 2.17
C LEU A 331 -5.35 -30.65 0.72
N VAL A 332 -4.69 -31.32 -0.22
CA VAL A 332 -5.06 -31.35 -1.65
C VAL A 332 -6.47 -31.90 -1.81
N GLU A 333 -6.78 -33.05 -1.20
CA GLU A 333 -8.10 -33.67 -1.26
C GLU A 333 -9.18 -32.73 -0.70
N LYS A 334 -8.93 -32.13 0.48
CA LYS A 334 -9.89 -31.22 1.11
C LYS A 334 -10.18 -29.98 0.26
N ILE A 335 -9.16 -29.32 -0.29
CA ILE A 335 -9.36 -28.07 -1.03
C ILE A 335 -9.79 -28.29 -2.48
N SER A 336 -9.48 -29.44 -3.08
CA SER A 336 -9.98 -29.80 -4.42
C SER A 336 -11.50 -29.96 -4.49
N ALA A 337 -12.17 -30.13 -3.35
CA ALA A 337 -13.62 -30.17 -3.25
C ALA A 337 -14.28 -28.78 -3.47
N ILE A 338 -13.50 -27.69 -3.42
CA ILE A 338 -13.99 -26.33 -3.68
C ILE A 338 -14.04 -26.12 -5.20
N PRO A 339 -15.22 -25.85 -5.80
CA PRO A 339 -15.40 -25.84 -7.26
C PRO A 339 -14.49 -24.88 -8.02
N GLU A 340 -14.15 -23.74 -7.42
CA GLU A 340 -13.29 -22.73 -8.03
C GLU A 340 -11.81 -23.17 -8.06
N VAL A 341 -11.40 -24.16 -7.25
CA VAL A 341 -10.02 -24.65 -7.23
C VAL A 341 -9.78 -25.53 -8.45
N VAL A 342 -9.07 -24.97 -9.44
CA VAL A 342 -8.75 -25.66 -10.70
C VAL A 342 -7.27 -26.05 -10.81
N SER A 343 -6.44 -25.58 -9.89
CA SER A 343 -4.99 -25.78 -9.89
C SER A 343 -4.46 -25.86 -8.46
N ILE A 344 -3.75 -26.94 -8.14
CA ILE A 344 -2.97 -27.05 -6.90
C ILE A 344 -1.54 -27.39 -7.27
N MET A 345 -0.62 -26.52 -6.85
CA MET A 345 0.80 -26.57 -7.17
C MET A 345 1.62 -26.79 -5.91
N ASN A 346 2.78 -27.41 -6.07
CA ASN A 346 3.84 -27.41 -5.08
C ASN A 346 5.12 -26.86 -5.69
N ASN A 347 5.55 -25.71 -5.15
CA ASN A 347 6.84 -25.11 -5.42
C ASN A 347 7.85 -25.55 -4.36
N VAL A 348 8.94 -26.20 -4.77
CA VAL A 348 10.01 -26.59 -3.85
C VAL A 348 11.06 -25.49 -3.85
N ASN A 349 11.32 -24.91 -2.68
CA ASN A 349 12.36 -23.92 -2.47
C ASN A 349 13.33 -24.47 -1.41
N THR A 350 14.52 -24.89 -1.85
CA THR A 350 15.55 -25.42 -0.94
C THR A 350 16.39 -24.32 -0.27
N SER A 351 16.31 -23.08 -0.78
CA SER A 351 17.09 -21.96 -0.27
C SER A 351 16.70 -21.56 1.15
N VAL A 352 17.65 -20.95 1.86
CA VAL A 352 17.45 -20.37 3.20
C VAL A 352 16.67 -19.05 3.16
N GLY A 353 16.48 -18.47 1.97
CA GLY A 353 15.77 -17.20 1.79
C GLY A 353 14.27 -17.34 2.05
N ASN A 354 13.64 -16.26 2.51
CA ASN A 354 12.20 -16.19 2.77
C ASN A 354 11.38 -15.89 1.48
N THR A 355 11.79 -16.47 0.35
CA THR A 355 11.15 -16.25 -0.95
C THR A 355 10.03 -17.26 -1.18
N SER A 356 8.90 -16.79 -1.70
CA SER A 356 7.74 -17.61 -2.08
C SER A 356 7.86 -18.25 -3.47
N VAL A 357 9.01 -18.09 -4.13
CA VAL A 357 9.29 -18.65 -5.47
C VAL A 357 10.08 -19.94 -5.30
N GLY A 358 9.57 -21.03 -5.89
CA GLY A 358 10.26 -22.32 -5.93
C GLY A 358 11.32 -22.38 -7.02
N GLU A 359 12.29 -23.26 -6.83
CA GLU A 359 13.26 -23.67 -7.85
C GLU A 359 12.63 -24.69 -8.81
N GLU A 360 11.72 -25.53 -8.28
CA GLU A 360 11.02 -26.58 -9.02
C GLU A 360 9.50 -26.48 -8.81
N GLU A 361 8.71 -26.69 -9.87
CA GLU A 361 7.25 -26.59 -9.89
C GLU A 361 6.60 -27.95 -10.18
N TYR A 362 5.74 -28.43 -9.29
CA TYR A 362 4.98 -29.67 -9.44
C TYR A 362 3.48 -29.40 -9.41
N THR A 363 2.73 -30.01 -10.33
CA THR A 363 1.26 -29.97 -10.30
C THR A 363 0.75 -31.13 -9.46
N LEU A 364 0.03 -30.83 -8.38
CA LEU A 364 -0.59 -31.81 -7.50
C LEU A 364 -2.03 -32.14 -7.89
N TYR A 365 -2.74 -31.17 -8.50
CA TYR A 365 -4.11 -31.33 -8.96
C TYR A 365 -4.45 -30.33 -10.07
N GLY A 366 -5.23 -30.80 -11.06
CA GLY A 366 -5.82 -29.95 -12.08
C GLY A 366 -4.80 -29.38 -13.07
N LYS A 367 -4.92 -28.09 -13.37
CA LYS A 367 -4.10 -27.37 -14.36
C LYS A 367 -2.80 -26.83 -13.74
N SER A 368 -1.75 -26.66 -14.55
CA SER A 368 -0.51 -25.99 -14.13
C SER A 368 -0.58 -24.45 -14.17
N THR A 369 -1.61 -23.92 -14.82
CA THR A 369 -1.88 -22.47 -14.94
C THR A 369 -3.36 -22.18 -14.78
N ILE A 370 -3.68 -20.94 -14.40
CA ILE A 370 -5.03 -20.38 -14.48
C ILE A 370 -5.09 -19.31 -15.57
N THR A 371 -6.29 -18.91 -15.95
CA THR A 371 -6.49 -17.86 -16.95
C THR A 371 -6.98 -16.55 -16.32
N GLU A 372 -6.68 -15.42 -16.96
CA GLU A 372 -7.25 -14.11 -16.62
C GLU A 372 -7.36 -13.26 -17.88
N MET A 373 -8.31 -12.33 -17.87
CA MET A 373 -8.54 -11.38 -18.95
C MET A 373 -8.20 -9.96 -18.53
N LEU A 374 -7.38 -9.27 -19.33
CA LEU A 374 -7.04 -7.86 -19.12
C LEU A 374 -7.11 -7.13 -20.46
N ARG A 375 -7.99 -6.13 -20.55
CA ARG A 375 -8.21 -5.30 -21.77
C ARG A 375 -8.43 -6.13 -23.05
N GLY A 376 -9.20 -7.22 -22.94
CA GLY A 376 -9.53 -8.11 -24.07
C GLY A 376 -8.42 -9.10 -24.46
N LEU A 377 -7.29 -9.09 -23.75
CA LEU A 377 -6.22 -10.06 -23.91
C LEU A 377 -6.35 -11.16 -22.85
N THR A 378 -6.10 -12.39 -23.27
CA THR A 378 -6.07 -13.58 -22.41
C THR A 378 -4.64 -13.87 -21.96
N PHE A 379 -4.47 -14.09 -20.66
CA PHE A 379 -3.20 -14.46 -20.04
C PHE A 379 -3.32 -15.83 -19.39
N GLN A 380 -2.32 -16.69 -19.61
CA GLN A 380 -2.09 -17.86 -18.78
C GLN A 380 -1.13 -17.47 -17.66
N ILE A 381 -1.52 -17.73 -16.42
CA ILE A 381 -0.79 -17.31 -15.23
C ILE A 381 -0.35 -18.57 -14.47
N SER A 382 0.97 -18.76 -14.36
CA SER A 382 1.58 -19.82 -13.54
C SER A 382 1.70 -19.38 -12.08
N ALA A 383 2.20 -20.26 -11.21
CA ALA A 383 2.43 -19.91 -9.80
C ALA A 383 3.49 -18.82 -9.63
N ASN A 384 4.59 -18.91 -10.38
CA ASN A 384 5.76 -18.04 -10.22
C ASN A 384 5.71 -16.77 -11.09
N SER A 385 4.81 -16.66 -12.06
CA SER A 385 4.74 -15.48 -12.93
C SER A 385 4.24 -14.23 -12.19
N PHE A 386 4.72 -13.05 -12.60
CA PHE A 386 4.14 -11.79 -12.16
C PHE A 386 2.85 -11.49 -12.96
N PHE A 387 1.83 -11.00 -12.25
CA PHE A 387 0.63 -10.44 -12.86
C PHE A 387 0.09 -9.33 -11.94
N GLN A 388 -0.56 -8.32 -12.51
CA GLN A 388 -1.07 -7.18 -11.75
C GLN A 388 -2.06 -7.65 -10.68
N THR A 389 -1.83 -7.26 -9.42
CA THR A 389 -2.61 -7.80 -8.29
C THR A 389 -4.05 -7.30 -8.22
N ASN A 390 -4.38 -6.24 -8.97
CA ASN A 390 -5.74 -5.73 -9.13
C ASN A 390 -6.05 -5.64 -10.63
N THR A 391 -6.65 -6.69 -11.19
CA THR A 391 -6.97 -6.76 -12.63
C THR A 391 -7.85 -5.59 -13.07
N ARG A 392 -8.83 -5.18 -12.25
CA ARG A 392 -9.74 -4.09 -12.58
C ARG A 392 -9.01 -2.76 -12.66
N GLN A 393 -8.17 -2.42 -11.68
CA GLN A 393 -7.41 -1.18 -11.72
C GLN A 393 -6.37 -1.17 -12.83
N ALA A 394 -5.80 -2.33 -13.16
CA ALA A 394 -4.86 -2.45 -14.27
C ALA A 394 -5.50 -2.12 -15.64
N CYS A 395 -6.82 -2.29 -15.80
CA CYS A 395 -7.54 -1.84 -17.00
C CYS A 395 -7.55 -0.31 -17.15
N GLU A 396 -7.50 0.43 -16.05
CA GLU A 396 -7.57 1.90 -16.03
C GLU A 396 -6.22 2.57 -16.25
N VAL A 397 -5.11 1.82 -16.14
CA VAL A 397 -3.76 2.32 -16.42
C VAL A 397 -3.63 2.52 -17.94
N LYS A 398 -3.60 3.78 -18.36
CA LYS A 398 -3.54 4.20 -19.77
C LYS A 398 -2.11 4.35 -20.26
#